data_AF-U6REM9-F1
#
_entry.id   AF-U6REM9-F1
#
_cell.length_a   1.000
_cell.length_b   1.000
_cell.length_c   1.000
_cell.angle_alpha   90.00
_cell.angle_beta   90.00
_cell.angle_gamma   90.00
#
_symmetry.space_group_name_H-M   'P 1'
#
loop_
_entity.id
_entity.type
_entity.pdbx_description
1 polymer ?
#
loop_
_entity_poly.entity_id
_entity_poly.type
_entity_poly.pdbx_seq_one_letter_code
_entity_poly.pdbx_strand_id
1 'polypeptide(L)'
;MKPERLLRAILPDVLIVQTERRKKKSEKLVKKNYRKKPSGAARLSANDIMTQHKLKAYQDGYALAMAKYGLKRGIVGSEARHTTTAQYYRDLLNQTEDIQENIGLLLAEKERAESELAKIKSEARTEQLKNKATDAMTAIASGVGSLFGSGKLKELEQANGKLQGKIDKRDNQIRLLNEHMRMQEERHSTEKHCQQEIHRQELNMKMKKAVISNKGCGLQD
;
A
#
# COMPACT_ATOMS: atom_id res chain seq x y z
N MET A 1 -1.59 -81.89 10.24
CA MET A 1 -0.92 -81.76 11.56
C MET A 1 -1.13 -80.33 12.05
N LYS A 2 -1.74 -80.14 13.23
CA LYS A 2 -2.19 -78.83 13.71
C LYS A 2 -1.03 -78.01 14.29
N PRO A 3 -0.89 -76.71 13.95
CA PRO A 3 0.21 -75.85 14.38
C PRO A 3 -0.07 -75.18 15.74
N GLU A 4 -0.47 -75.94 16.75
CA GLU A 4 -0.72 -75.41 18.11
C GLU A 4 0.44 -75.66 19.09
N ARG A 5 1.56 -76.24 18.62
CA ARG A 5 2.68 -76.63 19.49
C ARG A 5 3.82 -75.60 19.62
N LEU A 6 3.78 -74.48 18.90
CA LEU A 6 4.91 -73.54 18.87
C LEU A 6 4.80 -72.33 19.81
N LEU A 7 3.64 -72.08 20.43
CA LEU A 7 3.44 -70.91 21.30
C LEU A 7 3.69 -71.16 22.80
N ARG A 8 4.24 -72.32 23.18
CA ARG A 8 4.49 -72.67 24.59
C ARG A 8 5.95 -72.56 25.04
N ALA A 9 6.83 -71.98 24.21
CA ALA A 9 8.28 -72.01 24.43
C ALA A 9 8.95 -70.65 24.76
N ILE A 10 8.20 -69.55 24.92
CA ILE A 10 8.81 -68.20 25.08
C ILE A 10 8.25 -67.42 26.30
N LEU A 11 7.80 -68.11 27.34
CA LEU A 11 7.61 -67.49 28.65
C LEU A 11 8.40 -68.31 29.65
N PRO A 12 9.46 -67.75 30.27
CA PRO A 12 10.10 -68.44 31.37
C PRO A 12 9.05 -68.58 32.48
N ASP A 13 8.67 -69.82 32.77
CA ASP A 13 7.89 -70.15 33.97
C ASP A 13 8.70 -69.69 35.18
N VAL A 14 8.42 -68.48 35.68
CA VAL A 14 8.88 -68.07 36.99
C VAL A 14 8.14 -68.95 37.99
N LEU A 15 8.82 -69.99 38.47
CA LEU A 15 8.37 -70.82 39.58
C LEU A 15 8.17 -69.91 40.80
N ILE A 16 6.92 -69.53 41.07
CA ILE A 16 6.56 -68.82 42.30
C ILE A 16 6.75 -69.82 43.44
N VAL A 17 7.85 -69.65 44.18
CA VAL A 17 8.15 -70.45 45.37
C VAL A 17 7.09 -70.13 46.45
N GLN A 18 6.03 -70.94 46.53
CA GLN A 18 5.02 -70.88 47.60
C GLN A 18 5.54 -71.52 48.90
N THR A 19 6.75 -71.20 49.33
CA THR A 19 7.20 -71.67 50.64
C THR A 19 6.56 -70.82 51.72
N GLU A 20 5.80 -71.45 52.63
CA GLU A 20 5.42 -70.80 53.87
C GLU A 20 6.69 -70.37 54.62
N ARG A 21 6.76 -69.10 55.00
CA ARG A 21 7.87 -68.57 55.80
C ARG A 21 7.97 -69.33 57.12
N ARG A 22 8.95 -70.23 57.24
CA ARG A 22 9.22 -70.96 58.49
C ARG A 22 9.80 -70.00 59.54
N LYS A 23 8.94 -69.53 60.46
CA LYS A 23 9.37 -68.75 61.64
C LYS A 23 10.21 -69.63 62.57
N LYS A 24 11.33 -69.09 63.08
CA LYS A 24 12.23 -69.79 64.02
C LYS A 24 11.44 -70.15 65.29
N LYS A 25 11.64 -71.35 65.87
CA LYS A 25 10.88 -71.80 67.07
C LYS A 25 11.02 -70.82 68.26
N SER A 26 12.16 -70.14 68.38
CA SER A 26 12.39 -69.08 69.36
C SER A 26 11.46 -67.87 69.17
N GLU A 27 11.03 -67.59 67.93
CA GLU A 27 10.14 -66.48 67.61
C GLU A 27 8.70 -66.73 68.06
N LYS A 28 8.29 -68.00 68.24
CA LYS A 28 7.00 -68.39 68.82
C LYS A 28 7.01 -68.32 70.36
N LEU A 29 8.18 -68.51 70.99
CA LEU A 29 8.36 -68.53 72.45
C LEU A 29 8.66 -67.15 73.06
N VAL A 30 9.11 -66.18 72.25
CA VAL A 30 9.32 -64.79 72.69
C VAL A 30 7.98 -64.05 72.73
N LYS A 31 7.48 -63.77 73.94
CA LYS A 31 6.38 -62.80 74.13
C LYS A 31 6.89 -61.42 73.69
N LYS A 32 6.44 -60.96 72.52
CA LYS A 32 6.71 -59.61 72.05
C LYS A 32 5.92 -58.64 72.94
N ASN A 33 6.62 -58.06 73.91
CA ASN A 33 6.07 -57.02 74.78
C ASN A 33 6.03 -55.70 74.00
N TYR A 34 4.99 -55.54 73.17
CA TYR A 34 4.75 -54.28 72.50
C TYR A 34 4.36 -53.22 73.51
N ARG A 35 5.00 -52.04 73.44
CA ARG A 35 4.57 -50.87 74.21
C ARG A 35 3.11 -50.56 73.84
N LYS A 36 2.20 -50.78 74.79
CA LYS A 36 0.79 -50.42 74.61
C LYS A 36 0.65 -48.91 74.72
N LYS A 37 -0.14 -48.32 73.81
CA LYS A 37 -0.51 -46.90 73.91
C LYS A 37 -1.34 -46.68 75.19
N PRO A 38 -1.24 -45.52 75.84
CA PRO A 38 -2.00 -45.24 77.06
C PRO A 38 -3.50 -45.41 76.81
N SER A 39 -4.18 -46.06 77.76
CA SER A 39 -5.64 -46.25 77.71
C SER A 39 -6.30 -44.89 77.87
N GLY A 40 -6.91 -44.35 76.80
CA GLY A 40 -7.54 -43.04 76.79
C GLY A 40 -6.83 -41.95 75.98
N ALA A 41 -5.67 -42.23 75.38
CA ALA A 41 -5.11 -41.32 74.38
C ALA A 41 -6.05 -41.24 73.16
N ALA A 42 -6.24 -40.04 72.61
CA ALA A 42 -6.98 -39.86 71.36
C ALA A 42 -6.37 -40.76 70.27
N ARG A 43 -7.12 -41.80 69.88
CA ARG A 43 -6.75 -42.70 68.80
C ARG A 43 -7.56 -42.25 67.61
N LEU A 44 -6.90 -41.79 66.55
CA LEU A 44 -7.54 -41.67 65.25
C LEU A 44 -8.00 -43.08 64.87
N SER A 45 -9.30 -43.35 65.01
CA SER A 45 -9.87 -44.59 64.53
C SER A 45 -9.94 -44.52 63.02
N ALA A 46 -9.99 -45.69 62.37
CA ALA A 46 -10.29 -45.74 60.95
C ALA A 46 -11.62 -45.01 60.65
N ASN A 47 -12.59 -45.08 61.56
CA ASN A 47 -13.87 -44.41 61.43
C ASN A 47 -13.74 -42.88 61.49
N ASP A 48 -12.78 -42.33 62.24
CA ASP A 48 -12.56 -40.88 62.32
C ASP A 48 -11.96 -40.30 61.04
N ILE A 49 -11.20 -41.09 60.26
CA ILE A 49 -10.52 -40.64 59.04
C ILE A 49 -11.29 -41.04 57.79
N MET A 50 -11.80 -42.27 57.76
CA MET A 50 -12.40 -42.91 56.58
C MET A 50 -13.89 -42.60 56.41
N THR A 51 -14.41 -41.56 57.08
CA THR A 51 -15.76 -41.06 56.77
C THR A 51 -15.81 -40.59 55.32
N GLN A 52 -16.90 -40.89 54.62
CA GLN A 52 -17.10 -40.51 53.22
C GLN A 52 -16.89 -39.01 52.98
N HIS A 53 -17.38 -38.15 53.88
CA HIS A 53 -17.25 -36.70 53.74
C HIS A 53 -15.79 -36.23 53.79
N LYS A 54 -14.98 -36.76 54.73
CA LYS A 54 -13.56 -36.41 54.84
C LYS A 54 -12.75 -36.93 53.65
N LEU A 55 -13.03 -38.15 53.19
CA LEU A 55 -12.39 -38.70 51.99
C LEU A 55 -12.65 -37.83 50.76
N LYS A 56 -13.88 -37.37 50.57
CA LYS A 56 -14.23 -36.40 49.52
C LYS A 56 -13.42 -35.11 49.66
N ALA A 57 -13.39 -34.53 50.86
CA ALA A 57 -12.64 -33.30 51.13
C ALA A 57 -11.14 -33.46 50.88
N TYR A 58 -10.55 -34.62 51.20
CA TYR A 58 -9.14 -34.90 50.91
C TYR A 58 -8.86 -35.01 49.42
N GLN A 59 -9.75 -35.63 48.65
CA GLN A 59 -9.61 -35.74 47.19
C GLN A 59 -9.73 -34.37 46.51
N ASP A 60 -10.73 -33.58 46.89
CA ASP A 60 -10.95 -32.24 46.35
C ASP A 60 -9.81 -31.28 46.75
N GLY A 61 -9.37 -31.33 48.01
CA GLY A 61 -8.23 -30.55 48.50
C GLY A 61 -6.90 -30.94 47.83
N TYR A 62 -6.71 -32.23 47.54
CA TYR A 62 -5.55 -32.69 46.77
C TYR A 62 -5.57 -32.16 45.33
N ALA A 63 -6.72 -32.18 44.66
CA ALA A 63 -6.86 -31.59 43.33
C ALA A 63 -6.49 -30.10 43.32
N LEU A 64 -6.94 -29.34 44.34
CA LEU A 64 -6.61 -27.93 44.50
C LEU A 64 -5.10 -27.70 44.72
N ALA A 65 -4.46 -28.52 45.54
CA ALA A 65 -3.01 -28.44 45.76
C ALA A 65 -2.21 -28.75 44.47
N MET A 66 -2.69 -29.70 43.66
CA MET A 66 -2.07 -30.07 42.39
C MET A 66 -2.23 -28.99 41.30
N ALA A 67 -3.32 -28.23 41.34
CA ALA A 67 -3.57 -27.14 40.39
C ALA A 67 -2.45 -26.08 40.41
N LYS A 68 -1.82 -25.85 41.57
CA LYS A 68 -0.63 -24.97 41.71
C LYS A 68 0.50 -25.35 40.75
N TYR A 69 0.60 -26.62 40.37
CA TYR A 69 1.63 -27.17 39.49
C TYR A 69 1.12 -27.42 38.06
N GLY A 70 -0.08 -26.94 37.70
CA GLY A 70 -0.68 -27.17 36.39
C GLY A 70 -1.24 -28.59 36.18
N LEU A 71 -1.25 -29.43 37.23
CA LEU A 71 -1.79 -30.78 37.19
C LEU A 71 -3.31 -30.73 37.37
N LYS A 72 -4.05 -31.26 36.39
CA LYS A 72 -5.52 -31.34 36.44
C LYS A 72 -5.96 -32.69 37.01
N ARG A 73 -6.63 -32.67 38.16
CA ARG A 73 -7.26 -33.83 38.80
C ARG A 73 -8.77 -33.60 38.85
N GLY A 74 -9.56 -34.65 38.61
CA GLY A 74 -11.02 -34.57 38.75
C GLY A 74 -11.44 -34.39 40.20
N ILE A 75 -12.35 -33.45 40.43
CA ILE A 75 -13.10 -33.26 41.69
C ILE A 75 -14.49 -33.87 41.55
N VAL A 76 -15.21 -34.06 42.65
CA VAL A 76 -16.59 -34.57 42.58
C VAL A 76 -17.46 -33.63 41.73
N GLY A 77 -18.12 -34.18 40.70
CA GLY A 77 -18.92 -33.41 39.76
C GLY A 77 -18.16 -32.89 38.54
N SER A 78 -16.87 -33.21 38.39
CA SER A 78 -16.13 -32.88 37.17
C SER A 78 -16.69 -33.64 35.98
N GLU A 79 -16.88 -32.95 34.85
CA GLU A 79 -17.39 -33.53 33.61
C GLU A 79 -16.37 -34.39 32.85
N ALA A 80 -15.19 -34.64 33.42
CA ALA A 80 -14.15 -35.46 32.83
C ALA A 80 -14.64 -36.91 32.66
N ARG A 81 -15.07 -37.25 31.44
CA ARG A 81 -15.49 -38.61 31.07
C ARG A 81 -14.29 -39.41 30.59
N HIS A 82 -14.35 -40.73 30.78
CA HIS A 82 -13.41 -41.63 30.13
C HIS A 82 -13.59 -41.51 28.61
N THR A 83 -12.60 -40.95 27.93
CA THR A 83 -12.52 -40.99 26.47
C THR A 83 -11.91 -42.32 26.06
N THR A 84 -12.48 -42.94 25.03
CA THR A 84 -11.84 -44.12 24.43
C THR A 84 -10.60 -43.67 23.66
N THR A 85 -9.54 -44.47 23.64
CA THR A 85 -8.29 -44.16 22.92
C THR A 85 -8.54 -43.75 21.46
N ALA A 86 -9.50 -44.40 20.78
CA ALA A 86 -9.88 -44.05 19.41
C ALA A 86 -10.51 -42.66 19.28
N GLN A 87 -11.35 -42.25 20.25
CA GLN A 87 -11.96 -40.91 20.27
C GLN A 87 -10.89 -39.84 20.47
N TYR A 88 -9.95 -40.08 21.39
CA TYR A 88 -8.82 -39.16 21.62
C TYR A 88 -8.04 -38.86 20.33
N TYR A 89 -7.70 -39.91 19.56
CA TYR A 89 -6.98 -39.70 18.29
C TYR A 89 -7.84 -39.04 17.21
N ARG A 90 -9.16 -39.29 17.17
CA ARG A 90 -10.07 -38.59 16.26
C ARG A 90 -10.13 -37.09 16.57
N ASP A 91 -10.33 -36.75 17.83
CA ASP A 91 -10.40 -35.35 18.27
C ASP A 91 -9.08 -34.61 18.03
N LEU A 92 -7.95 -35.30 18.26
CA LEU A 92 -6.63 -34.74 17.99
C LEU A 92 -6.44 -34.42 16.50
N LEU A 93 -6.84 -35.32 15.60
CA LEU A 93 -6.75 -35.08 14.15
C LEU A 93 -7.64 -33.92 13.71
N ASN A 94 -8.89 -33.89 14.17
CA ASN A 94 -9.81 -32.79 13.87
C ASN A 94 -9.24 -31.45 14.35
N GLN A 95 -8.69 -31.40 15.57
CA GLN A 95 -8.05 -30.18 16.09
C GLN A 95 -6.87 -29.75 15.23
N THR A 96 -6.06 -30.68 14.73
CA THR A 96 -4.94 -30.32 13.85
C THR A 96 -5.41 -29.78 12.51
N GLU A 97 -6.49 -30.32 11.95
CA GLU A 97 -7.10 -29.83 10.71
C GLU A 97 -7.70 -28.43 10.90
N ASP A 98 -8.47 -28.22 11.97
CA ASP A 98 -9.04 -26.91 12.33
C ASP A 98 -7.93 -25.84 12.50
N ILE A 99 -6.83 -26.19 13.17
CA ILE A 99 -5.69 -25.28 13.34
C ILE A 99 -5.04 -24.96 11.99
N GLN A 100 -4.87 -25.95 11.12
CA GLN A 100 -4.30 -25.75 9.79
C GLN A 100 -5.18 -24.84 8.92
N GLU A 101 -6.50 -25.04 8.94
CA GLU A 101 -7.45 -24.18 8.23
C GLU A 101 -7.38 -22.73 8.74
N ASN A 102 -7.40 -22.55 10.07
CA ASN A 102 -7.27 -21.23 10.69
C ASN A 102 -5.97 -20.53 10.31
N ILE A 103 -4.84 -21.26 10.27
CA ILE A 103 -3.56 -20.72 9.79
C ILE A 103 -3.69 -20.26 8.33
N GLY A 104 -4.31 -21.06 7.47
CA GLY A 104 -4.55 -20.69 6.07
C GLY A 104 -5.38 -19.41 5.92
N LEU A 105 -6.48 -19.30 6.67
CA LEU A 105 -7.34 -18.11 6.67
C LEU A 105 -6.59 -16.86 7.16
N LEU A 106 -5.83 -16.97 8.24
CA LEU A 106 -5.04 -15.87 8.80
C LEU A 106 -3.92 -15.42 7.84
N LEU A 107 -3.27 -16.34 7.14
CA LEU A 107 -2.27 -15.99 6.12
C LEU A 107 -2.90 -15.23 4.95
N ALA A 108 -4.07 -15.66 4.47
CA ALA A 108 -4.79 -14.98 3.41
C ALA A 108 -5.32 -13.60 3.83
N GLU A 109 -5.74 -13.44 5.08
CA GLU A 109 -6.12 -12.13 5.64
C GLU A 109 -4.92 -11.20 5.76
N LYS A 110 -3.78 -11.72 6.24
CA LYS A 110 -2.52 -10.97 6.32
C LYS A 110 -2.09 -10.46 4.94
N GLU A 111 -2.11 -11.31 3.92
CA GLU A 111 -1.71 -10.92 2.56
C GLU A 111 -2.62 -9.83 1.99
N ARG A 112 -3.94 -9.93 2.21
CA ARG A 112 -4.89 -8.87 1.83
C ARG A 112 -4.60 -7.55 2.53
N ALA A 113 -4.40 -7.58 3.84
CA ALA A 113 -4.07 -6.38 4.63
C ALA A 113 -2.76 -5.73 4.18
N GLU A 114 -1.72 -6.53 3.88
CA GLU A 114 -0.44 -6.02 3.36
C GLU A 114 -0.60 -5.39 1.98
N SER A 115 -1.41 -5.98 1.09
CA SER A 115 -1.71 -5.42 -0.23
C SER A 115 -2.46 -4.09 -0.13
N GLU A 116 -3.48 -4.01 0.74
CA GLU A 116 -4.22 -2.79 1.02
C GLU A 116 -3.33 -1.69 1.60
N LEU A 117 -2.46 -2.04 2.56
CA LEU A 117 -1.49 -1.11 3.12
C LEU A 117 -0.53 -0.59 2.05
N ALA A 118 -0.05 -1.46 1.15
CA ALA A 118 0.81 -1.05 0.04
C ALA A 118 0.11 -0.08 -0.91
N LYS A 119 -1.18 -0.30 -1.23
CA LYS A 119 -2.00 0.61 -2.04
C LYS A 119 -2.16 1.96 -1.35
N ILE A 120 -2.61 1.98 -0.09
CA ILE A 120 -2.77 3.21 0.70
C ILE A 120 -1.45 3.98 0.80
N LYS A 121 -0.33 3.30 1.01
CA LYS A 121 1.00 3.94 1.07
C LYS A 121 1.40 4.57 -0.25
N SER A 122 1.04 3.94 -1.38
CA SER A 122 1.30 4.49 -2.71
C SER A 122 0.44 5.73 -2.99
N GLU A 123 -0.85 5.69 -2.64
CA GLU A 123 -1.80 6.81 -2.75
C GLU A 123 -1.40 7.97 -1.84
N ALA A 124 -1.03 7.69 -0.59
CA ALA A 124 -0.54 8.71 0.33
C ALA A 124 0.73 9.39 -0.19
N ARG A 125 1.65 8.64 -0.82
CA ARG A 125 2.85 9.22 -1.45
C ARG A 125 2.48 10.12 -2.63
N THR A 126 1.54 9.72 -3.47
CA THR A 126 1.13 10.55 -4.63
C THR A 126 0.40 11.81 -4.18
N GLU A 127 -0.48 11.73 -3.18
CA GLU A 127 -1.13 12.92 -2.60
C GLU A 127 -0.14 13.85 -1.90
N GLN A 128 0.85 13.31 -1.16
CA GLN A 128 1.93 14.12 -0.61
C GLN A 128 2.75 14.84 -1.69
N LEU A 129 3.02 14.19 -2.83
CA LEU A 129 3.72 14.82 -3.95
C LEU A 129 2.87 15.92 -4.59
N LYS A 130 1.56 15.71 -4.76
CA LYS A 130 0.63 16.74 -5.26
C LYS A 130 0.60 17.94 -4.34
N ASN A 131 0.44 17.73 -3.03
CA ASN A 131 0.42 18.82 -2.04
C ASN A 131 1.75 19.59 -2.03
N LYS A 132 2.89 18.90 -2.07
CA LYS A 132 4.19 19.57 -2.18
C LYS A 132 4.34 20.36 -3.49
N ALA A 133 3.80 19.87 -4.60
CA ALA A 133 3.81 20.59 -5.87
C ALA A 133 2.91 21.83 -5.82
N THR A 134 1.73 21.75 -5.20
CA THR A 134 0.84 22.92 -5.02
C THR A 134 1.43 23.94 -4.06
N ASP A 135 2.09 23.49 -2.98
CA ASP A 135 2.77 24.35 -2.03
C ASP A 135 3.95 25.06 -2.70
N ALA A 136 4.76 24.33 -3.49
CA ALA A 136 5.84 24.91 -4.27
C ALA A 136 5.33 25.91 -5.31
N MET A 137 4.23 25.60 -6.01
CA MET A 137 3.60 26.53 -6.96
C MET A 137 3.12 27.80 -6.25
N THR A 138 2.53 27.68 -5.07
CA THR A 138 2.05 28.81 -4.27
C THR A 138 3.22 29.63 -3.73
N ALA A 139 4.31 28.98 -3.29
CA ALA A 139 5.55 29.63 -2.89
C ALA A 139 6.21 30.37 -4.07
N ILE A 140 6.19 29.80 -5.29
CA ILE A 140 6.70 30.46 -6.49
C ILE A 140 5.81 31.66 -6.85
N ALA A 141 4.49 31.49 -6.87
CA ALA A 141 3.55 32.56 -7.19
C ALA A 141 3.67 33.74 -6.21
N SER A 142 3.77 33.43 -4.91
CA SER A 142 4.02 34.45 -3.87
C SER A 142 5.41 35.07 -3.97
N GLY A 143 6.45 34.27 -4.26
CA GLY A 143 7.82 34.75 -4.48
C GLY A 143 7.92 35.70 -5.69
N VAL A 144 7.28 35.36 -6.80
CA VAL A 144 7.18 36.24 -7.99
C VAL A 144 6.37 37.50 -7.64
N GLY A 145 5.27 37.36 -6.91
CA GLY A 145 4.48 38.50 -6.42
C GLY A 145 5.29 39.46 -5.54
N SER A 146 6.19 38.94 -4.69
CA SER A 146 7.07 39.72 -3.82
C SER A 146 8.27 40.33 -4.55
N LEU A 147 8.91 39.60 -5.46
CA LEU A 147 10.09 40.07 -6.20
C LEU A 147 9.74 41.10 -7.28
N PHE A 148 8.63 40.86 -7.98
CA PHE A 148 8.19 41.71 -9.08
C PHE A 148 7.15 42.74 -8.66
N GLY A 149 6.80 42.80 -7.37
CA GLY A 149 5.95 43.79 -6.70
C GLY A 149 5.01 44.50 -7.65
N SER A 150 3.75 44.07 -7.71
CA SER A 150 2.68 44.41 -8.68
C SER A 150 2.75 45.80 -9.37
N GLY A 151 3.27 46.84 -8.71
CA GLY A 151 3.60 48.13 -9.31
C GLY A 151 4.58 48.09 -10.50
N LYS A 152 5.73 47.41 -10.42
CA LYS A 152 6.73 47.38 -11.52
C LYS A 152 6.21 46.65 -12.75
N LEU A 153 5.48 45.56 -12.53
CA LEU A 153 4.82 44.81 -13.61
C LEU A 153 3.79 45.69 -14.32
N LYS A 154 2.97 46.42 -13.56
CA LYS A 154 1.92 47.31 -14.09
C LYS A 154 2.50 48.52 -14.84
N GLU A 155 3.63 49.07 -14.38
CA GLU A 155 4.37 50.10 -15.10
C GLU A 155 4.96 49.59 -16.42
N LEU A 156 5.58 48.41 -16.42
CA LEU A 156 6.12 47.78 -17.62
C LEU A 156 5.00 47.47 -18.64
N GLU A 157 3.87 46.96 -18.17
CA GLU A 157 2.69 46.68 -19.00
C GLU A 157 2.14 47.97 -19.64
N GLN A 158 2.04 49.06 -18.88
CA GLN A 158 1.63 50.35 -19.40
C GLN A 158 2.66 50.94 -20.39
N ALA A 159 3.96 50.79 -20.12
CA ALA A 159 5.02 51.24 -21.01
C ALA A 159 5.00 50.47 -22.34
N ASN A 160 4.81 49.15 -22.32
CA ASN A 160 4.66 48.34 -23.52
C ASN A 160 3.44 48.77 -24.34
N GLY A 161 2.29 49.04 -23.71
CA GLY A 161 1.11 49.56 -24.41
C GLY A 161 1.36 50.92 -25.08
N LYS A 162 2.09 51.83 -24.40
CA LYS A 162 2.48 53.13 -24.98
C LYS A 162 3.44 52.96 -26.16
N LEU A 163 4.38 52.02 -26.09
CA LEU A 163 5.31 51.73 -27.18
C LEU A 163 4.57 51.15 -28.39
N GLN A 164 3.65 50.21 -28.17
CA GLN A 164 2.83 49.64 -29.23
C GLN A 164 2.03 50.72 -29.96
N GLY A 165 1.37 51.62 -29.23
CA GLY A 165 0.65 52.73 -29.84
C GLY A 165 1.55 53.70 -30.63
N LYS A 166 2.84 53.83 -30.28
CA LYS A 166 3.81 54.59 -31.09
C LYS A 166 4.22 53.83 -32.36
N ILE A 167 4.37 52.51 -32.27
CA ILE A 167 4.64 51.65 -33.42
C ILE A 167 3.49 51.76 -34.42
N ASP A 168 2.25 51.57 -33.98
CA ASP A 168 1.07 51.66 -34.85
C ASP A 168 0.93 53.03 -35.53
N LYS A 169 1.26 54.12 -34.81
CA LYS A 169 1.29 55.47 -35.40
C LYS A 169 2.36 55.60 -36.47
N ARG A 170 3.57 55.09 -36.22
CA ARG A 170 4.67 55.12 -37.20
C ARG A 170 4.34 54.27 -38.42
N ASP A 171 3.77 53.08 -38.23
CA ASP A 171 3.37 52.20 -39.33
C ASP A 171 2.29 52.86 -40.20
N ASN A 172 1.32 53.54 -39.58
CA ASN A 172 0.34 54.33 -40.32
C ASN A 172 0.97 55.49 -41.11
N GLN A 173 1.95 56.19 -40.52
CA GLN A 173 2.68 57.25 -41.21
C GLN A 173 3.51 56.71 -42.39
N ILE A 174 4.21 55.58 -42.19
CA ILE A 174 4.98 54.91 -43.24
C ILE A 174 4.05 54.50 -44.39
N ARG A 175 2.87 53.95 -44.07
CA ARG A 175 1.86 53.59 -45.09
C ARG A 175 1.39 54.80 -45.89
N LEU A 176 1.04 55.90 -45.22
CA LEU A 176 0.61 57.14 -45.87
C LEU A 176 1.72 57.74 -46.76
N LEU A 177 2.96 57.76 -46.28
CA LEU A 177 4.10 58.26 -47.04
C LEU A 177 4.38 57.41 -48.28
N ASN A 178 4.34 56.08 -48.15
CA ASN A 178 4.51 55.16 -49.28
C ASN A 178 3.42 55.35 -50.33
N GLU A 179 2.17 55.57 -49.92
CA GLU A 179 1.08 55.84 -50.84
C GLU A 179 1.25 57.18 -51.57
N HIS A 180 1.67 58.22 -50.86
CA HIS A 180 1.99 59.52 -51.48
C HIS A 180 3.13 59.39 -52.49
N MET A 181 4.21 58.68 -52.15
CA MET A 181 5.32 58.41 -53.08
C MET A 181 4.84 57.69 -54.34
N ARG A 182 4.04 56.62 -54.20
CA ARG A 182 3.46 55.88 -55.34
C ARG A 182 2.64 56.80 -56.24
N MET A 183 1.75 57.62 -55.64
CA MET A 183 0.95 58.59 -56.38
C MET A 183 1.81 59.63 -57.12
N GLN A 184 2.91 60.05 -56.51
CA GLN A 184 3.83 61.00 -57.11
C GLN A 184 4.63 60.38 -58.26
N GLU A 185 5.08 59.14 -58.13
CA GLU A 185 5.72 58.37 -59.21
C GLU A 185 4.79 58.16 -60.40
N GLU A 186 3.52 57.80 -60.14
CA GLU A 186 2.48 57.68 -61.18
C GLU A 186 2.24 59.02 -61.90
N ARG A 187 2.12 60.13 -61.15
CA ARG A 187 1.99 61.48 -61.73
C ARG A 187 3.18 61.82 -62.61
N HIS A 188 4.41 61.64 -62.13
CA HIS A 188 5.60 61.92 -62.92
C HIS A 188 5.71 61.02 -64.16
N SER A 189 5.28 59.75 -64.07
CA SER A 189 5.24 58.83 -65.20
C SER A 189 4.24 59.30 -66.27
N THR A 190 3.01 59.64 -65.87
CA THR A 190 1.98 60.14 -66.78
C THR A 190 2.36 61.48 -67.42
N GLU A 191 2.97 62.39 -66.67
CA GLU A 191 3.44 63.69 -67.19
C GLU A 191 4.56 63.51 -68.21
N LYS A 192 5.56 62.67 -67.91
CA LYS A 192 6.62 62.31 -68.87
C LYS A 192 6.04 61.70 -70.14
N HIS A 193 5.06 60.81 -70.01
CA HIS A 193 4.40 60.18 -71.15
C HIS A 193 3.63 61.21 -72.00
N CYS A 194 2.89 62.12 -71.36
CA CYS A 194 2.18 63.21 -72.05
C CYS A 194 3.16 64.13 -72.79
N GLN A 195 4.26 64.54 -72.16
CA GLN A 195 5.29 65.36 -72.79
C GLN A 195 5.96 64.66 -73.98
N GLN A 196 6.26 63.35 -73.85
CA GLN A 196 6.80 62.55 -74.95
C GLN A 196 5.80 62.46 -76.12
N GLU A 197 4.51 62.30 -75.84
CA GLU A 197 3.46 62.24 -76.84
C GLU A 197 3.28 63.57 -77.58
N ILE A 198 3.28 64.70 -76.84
CA ILE A 198 3.26 66.05 -77.42
C ILE A 198 4.47 66.24 -78.34
N HIS A 199 5.67 65.91 -77.86
CA HIS A 199 6.89 66.04 -78.67
C HIS A 199 6.84 65.17 -79.94
N ARG A 200 6.33 63.94 -79.83
CA ARG A 200 6.11 63.04 -80.97
C ARG A 200 5.15 63.64 -81.99
N GLN A 201 4.04 64.22 -81.53
CA GLN A 201 3.07 64.88 -82.40
C GLN A 201 3.64 66.11 -83.09
N GLU A 202 4.43 66.93 -82.39
CA GLU A 202 5.12 68.08 -82.97
C GLU A 202 6.11 67.68 -84.08
N LEU A 203 6.91 66.64 -83.85
CA LEU A 203 7.82 66.09 -84.87
C LEU A 203 7.04 65.59 -86.09
N ASN A 204 5.94 64.88 -85.87
CA ASN A 204 5.07 64.43 -86.96
C ASN A 204 4.44 65.60 -87.74
N MET A 205 4.03 66.68 -87.07
CA MET A 205 3.50 67.89 -87.70
C MET A 205 4.58 68.64 -88.50
N LYS A 206 5.82 68.72 -87.98
CA LYS A 206 6.97 69.28 -88.69
C LYS A 206 7.31 68.46 -89.94
N MET A 207 7.31 67.12 -89.84
CA MET A 207 7.49 66.23 -91.00
C MET A 207 6.38 66.39 -92.04
N LYS A 208 5.11 66.47 -91.60
CA LYS A 208 3.96 66.68 -92.51
C LYS A 208 4.05 68.01 -93.24
N LYS A 209 4.47 69.10 -92.56
CA LYS A 209 4.75 70.40 -93.19
C LYS A 209 5.90 70.32 -94.19
N ALA A 210 6.99 69.63 -93.87
CA ALA A 210 8.13 69.44 -94.79
C ALA A 210 7.73 68.65 -96.06
N VAL A 211 6.87 67.63 -95.92
CA VAL A 211 6.34 66.85 -97.05
C VAL A 211 5.40 67.68 -97.95
N ILE A 212 4.64 68.63 -97.39
CA ILE A 212 3.78 69.54 -98.17
C ILE A 212 4.64 70.62 -98.87
N SER A 213 5.69 71.13 -98.21
CA SER A 213 6.62 72.11 -98.81
C SER A 213 7.45 71.51 -99.96
N ASN A 214 7.87 70.24 -99.87
CA ASN A 214 8.60 69.55 -100.95
C ASN A 214 7.72 69.11 -102.12
N LYS A 215 6.38 69.13 -101.98
CA LYS A 215 5.46 68.92 -103.11
C LYS A 215 5.11 70.22 -103.87
N GLY A 216 5.54 71.38 -103.36
CA GLY A 216 5.29 72.70 -103.97
C GLY A 216 6.49 73.33 -104.70
N CYS A 217 7.70 72.79 -104.57
CA CYS A 217 8.92 73.29 -105.24
C CYS A 217 9.57 72.16 -106.03
N GLY A 218 9.00 71.90 -107.21
CA GLY A 218 9.48 70.92 -108.19
C GLY A 218 8.79 71.13 -109.54
N LEU A 219 8.53 72.38 -109.90
CA LEU A 219 8.20 72.84 -111.25
C LEU A 219 8.66 74.30 -111.36
N GLN A 220 9.29 74.57 -112.50
CA GLN A 220 9.65 75.86 -113.10
C GLN A 220 11.08 76.38 -112.86
N ASP A 221 11.82 76.19 -113.96
CA ASP A 221 12.74 77.08 -114.68
C ASP A 221 14.11 77.42 -114.08
#